data_AF-A0A5E4PEP1-F1
#
_entry.id   AF-A0A5E4PEP1-F1
#
_cell.length_a   1.000
_cell.length_b   1.000
_cell.length_c   1.000
_cell.angle_alpha   90.00
_cell.angle_beta   90.00
_cell.angle_gamma   90.00
#
_symmetry.space_group_name_H-M   'P 1'
#
loop_
_entity.id
_entity.type
_entity.pdbx_description
1 polymer ?
#
loop_
_entity_poly.entity_id
_entity_poly.type
_entity_poly.pdbx_seq_one_letter_code
_entity_poly.pdbx_strand_id
1 'polypeptide(L)'
;MWRLFIFLIFLLASVWFGVEVVRHPGYLLLVYQPWMVQMPVWFALLSLLVFLGLFWLVIGSIDRIGFLWFRMKNWVSIRREHRSYSKTTQGLSALIEGRWKKAERLLLAGVNQSFEPLINYLSAARAAHEQSAYERRDDYIQKAYEIAPDARLAIGLTQAELEVRQNKFEQATATLNHLRQDSPGIRVFSKCWRKYMSGLRTGKICSLCCRQCEKQKS
;
A
#
# COMPACT_ATOMS: atom_id res chain seq x y z
N MET A 1 -27.05 21.70 -24.66
CA MET A 1 -28.21 22.14 -25.46
C MET A 1 -29.52 22.09 -24.66
N TRP A 2 -29.98 20.92 -24.19
CA TRP A 2 -31.25 20.78 -23.45
C TRP A 2 -31.39 21.70 -22.20
N ARG A 3 -30.30 21.90 -21.45
CA ARG A 3 -30.28 22.77 -20.27
C ARG A 3 -30.54 24.25 -20.60
N LEU A 4 -30.16 24.72 -21.79
CA LEU A 4 -30.39 26.11 -22.22
C LEU A 4 -31.86 26.33 -22.62
N PHE A 5 -32.48 25.35 -23.28
CA PHE A 5 -33.90 25.40 -23.60
C PHE A 5 -34.80 25.43 -22.35
N ILE A 6 -34.47 24.62 -21.34
CA ILE A 6 -35.18 24.66 -20.04
C ILE A 6 -35.04 26.04 -19.39
N PHE A 7 -33.85 26.63 -19.42
CA PHE A 7 -33.60 27.95 -18.82
C PHE A 7 -34.38 29.07 -19.53
N LEU A 8 -34.47 29.02 -20.86
CA LEU A 8 -35.21 29.99 -21.66
C LEU A 8 -36.73 29.90 -21.40
N ILE A 9 -37.28 28.68 -21.34
CA ILE A 9 -38.70 28.44 -21.03
C ILE A 9 -39.02 28.91 -19.60
N PHE A 10 -38.13 28.65 -18.65
CA PHE A 10 -38.30 29.10 -17.26
C PHE A 10 -38.27 30.63 -17.13
N LEU A 11 -37.41 31.31 -17.90
CA LEU A 11 -37.33 32.77 -17.91
C LEU A 11 -38.62 33.39 -18.48
N LEU A 12 -39.13 32.85 -19.59
CA LEU A 12 -40.40 33.29 -20.18
C LEU A 12 -41.59 33.04 -19.24
N ALA A 13 -41.63 31.88 -18.58
CA ALA A 13 -42.66 31.54 -17.61
C ALA A 13 -42.62 32.45 -16.37
N SER A 14 -41.43 32.80 -15.88
CA SER A 14 -41.24 33.71 -14.75
C SER A 14 -41.73 35.13 -15.06
N VAL A 15 -41.42 35.65 -16.25
CA VAL A 15 -41.89 36.97 -16.70
C VAL A 15 -43.41 36.99 -16.86
N TRP A 16 -43.99 35.95 -17.47
CA TRP A 16 -45.44 35.83 -17.62
C TRP A 16 -46.16 35.80 -16.26
N PHE A 17 -45.66 34.99 -15.33
CA PHE A 17 -46.22 34.86 -13.99
C PHE A 17 -46.09 36.17 -13.19
N GLY A 18 -44.97 36.88 -13.33
CA GLY A 18 -44.77 38.19 -12.70
C GLY A 18 -45.76 39.26 -13.15
N VAL A 19 -46.14 39.26 -14.43
CA VAL A 19 -47.12 40.22 -14.98
C VAL A 19 -48.54 39.92 -14.49
N GLU A 20 -48.92 38.65 -14.36
CA GLU A 20 -50.27 38.27 -13.93
C GLU A 20 -50.51 38.62 -12.45
N VAL A 21 -49.47 38.43 -11.63
CA VAL A 21 -49.49 38.73 -10.19
C VAL A 21 -49.69 40.21 -9.88
N VAL A 22 -49.22 41.12 -10.75
CA VAL A 22 -49.39 42.57 -10.58
C VAL A 22 -50.84 43.01 -10.83
N ARG A 23 -51.64 42.25 -11.61
CA ARG A 23 -53.03 42.63 -11.94
C ARG A 23 -54.02 42.40 -10.80
N HIS A 24 -53.72 41.50 -9.86
CA HIS A 24 -54.60 41.16 -8.73
C HIS A 24 -53.80 41.12 -7.41
N PRO A 25 -53.60 42.26 -6.72
CA PRO A 25 -52.89 42.29 -5.44
C PRO A 25 -53.77 41.68 -4.34
N GLY A 26 -53.72 40.36 -4.18
CA GLY A 26 -54.19 39.70 -2.96
C GLY A 26 -53.28 40.10 -1.79
N TYR A 27 -53.87 40.39 -0.63
CA TYR A 27 -53.14 40.72 0.60
C TYR A 27 -53.20 39.53 1.58
N LEU A 28 -52.06 39.12 2.13
CA LEU A 28 -51.97 38.12 3.20
C LEU A 28 -51.74 38.86 4.52
N LEU A 29 -52.68 38.72 5.44
CA LEU A 29 -52.59 39.23 6.81
C LEU A 29 -52.15 38.09 7.73
N LEU A 30 -50.90 38.14 8.20
CA LEU A 30 -50.37 37.24 9.23
C LEU A 30 -50.44 37.96 10.58
N VAL A 31 -51.32 37.47 11.47
CA VAL A 31 -51.49 37.98 12.83
C VAL A 31 -50.91 36.97 13.81
N TYR A 32 -49.80 37.30 14.44
CA TYR A 32 -49.18 36.49 15.49
C TYR A 32 -48.76 37.42 16.64
N GLN A 33 -49.55 37.47 17.73
CA GLN A 33 -49.36 38.47 18.79
C GLN A 33 -47.93 38.52 19.33
N PRO A 34 -47.27 39.70 19.45
CA PRO A 34 -47.72 41.08 19.19
C PRO A 34 -47.43 41.64 17.77
N TRP A 35 -47.06 40.81 16.80
CA TRP A 35 -46.61 41.23 15.47
C TRP A 35 -47.75 41.15 14.44
N MET A 36 -48.07 42.29 13.82
CA MET A 36 -48.94 42.36 12.65
C MET A 36 -48.09 42.72 11.44
N VAL A 37 -47.93 41.76 10.52
CA VAL A 37 -47.11 41.94 9.32
C VAL A 37 -48.02 41.82 8.10
N GLN A 38 -48.27 42.94 7.44
CA GLN A 38 -49.02 43.00 6.18
C GLN A 38 -48.05 42.77 5.02
N MET A 39 -48.21 41.66 4.30
CA MET A 39 -47.39 41.37 3.12
C MET A 39 -48.28 41.09 1.91
N PRO A 40 -47.90 41.57 0.72
CA PRO A 40 -48.56 41.16 -0.50
C PRO A 40 -48.45 39.65 -0.71
N VAL A 41 -49.49 39.02 -1.27
CA VAL A 41 -49.53 37.56 -1.51
C VAL A 41 -48.34 37.07 -2.33
N TRP A 42 -47.88 37.89 -3.27
CA TRP A 42 -46.73 37.59 -4.12
C TRP A 42 -45.42 37.53 -3.34
N PHE A 43 -45.26 38.35 -2.30
CA PHE A 43 -44.10 38.32 -1.44
C PHE A 43 -44.08 37.05 -0.58
N ALA A 44 -45.23 36.65 -0.05
CA ALA A 44 -45.37 35.39 0.69
C ALA A 44 -45.07 34.17 -0.20
N LEU A 45 -45.60 34.15 -1.43
CA LEU A 45 -45.34 33.06 -2.38
C LEU A 45 -43.87 33.00 -2.80
N LEU A 46 -43.26 34.15 -3.07
CA LEU A 46 -41.84 34.24 -3.40
C LEU A 46 -40.96 33.76 -2.25
N SER A 47 -41.27 34.18 -1.02
CA SER A 47 -40.55 33.75 0.19
C SER A 47 -40.66 32.24 0.39
N LEU A 48 -41.84 31.65 0.15
CA LEU A 48 -42.05 30.21 0.23
C LEU A 48 -41.21 29.45 -0.81
N LEU A 49 -41.18 29.95 -2.05
CA LEU A 49 -40.41 29.36 -3.16
C LEU A 49 -38.90 29.42 -2.88
N VAL A 50 -38.41 30.56 -2.38
CA VAL A 50 -37.01 30.75 -1.97
C VAL A 50 -36.66 29.82 -0.81
N PHE A 51 -37.53 29.71 0.20
CA PHE A 51 -37.33 28.79 1.33
C PHE A 51 -37.25 27.33 0.86
N LEU A 52 -38.17 26.90 -0.01
CA LEU A 52 -38.16 25.53 -0.54
C LEU A 52 -36.92 25.26 -1.40
N GLY A 53 -36.48 26.24 -2.20
CA GLY A 53 -35.25 26.15 -2.98
C GLY A 53 -33.99 26.04 -2.12
N LEU A 54 -33.90 26.86 -1.07
CA LEU A 54 -32.82 26.79 -0.07
C LEU A 54 -32.83 25.44 0.65
N PHE A 55 -34.00 24.95 1.07
CA PHE A 55 -34.15 23.66 1.72
C PHE A 55 -33.67 22.50 0.83
N TRP A 56 -34.05 22.52 -0.46
CA TRP A 56 -33.62 21.52 -1.43
C TRP A 56 -32.10 21.58 -1.70
N LEU A 57 -31.53 22.79 -1.75
CA LEU A 57 -30.08 22.99 -1.87
C LEU A 57 -29.33 22.50 -0.63
N VAL A 58 -29.86 22.70 0.58
CA VAL A 58 -29.24 22.22 1.83
C VAL A 58 -29.24 20.69 1.86
N ILE A 59 -30.35 20.03 1.54
CA ILE A 59 -30.42 18.56 1.46
C ILE A 59 -29.45 18.04 0.38
N GLY A 60 -29.48 18.60 -0.82
CA GLY A 60 -28.57 18.19 -1.91
C GLY A 60 -27.10 18.55 -1.66
N SER A 61 -26.81 19.45 -0.73
CA SER A 61 -25.44 19.77 -0.29
C SER A 61 -24.97 18.81 0.80
N ILE A 62 -25.84 18.35 1.69
CA ILE A 62 -25.55 17.30 2.67
C ILE A 62 -25.15 16.00 1.95
N ASP A 63 -25.87 15.62 0.89
CA ASP A 63 -25.53 14.43 0.09
C ASP A 63 -24.19 14.57 -0.66
N ARG A 64 -23.90 15.77 -1.19
CA ARG A 64 -22.64 16.03 -1.92
C ARG A 64 -21.43 16.17 -1.00
N ILE A 65 -21.61 16.70 0.21
CA ILE A 65 -20.56 16.82 1.23
C ILE A 65 -20.23 15.45 1.84
N GLY A 66 -21.22 14.55 1.97
CA GLY A 66 -20.98 13.15 2.34
C GLY A 66 -20.12 12.41 1.32
N PHE A 67 -20.34 12.64 0.02
CA PHE A 67 -19.60 11.96 -1.06
C PHE A 67 -18.14 12.41 -1.23
N LEU A 68 -17.83 13.69 -0.95
CA LEU A 68 -16.44 14.19 -0.95
C LEU A 68 -15.65 13.64 0.25
N TRP A 69 -16.27 13.49 1.42
CA TRP A 69 -15.63 12.89 2.58
C TRP A 69 -15.38 11.39 2.41
N PHE A 70 -16.28 10.64 1.76
CA PHE A 70 -16.11 9.21 1.54
C PHE A 70 -15.02 8.88 0.50
N ARG A 71 -14.88 9.66 -0.58
CA ARG A 71 -13.78 9.47 -1.56
C ARG A 71 -12.39 9.76 -0.95
N MET A 72 -12.28 10.72 -0.04
CA MET A 72 -11.01 11.03 0.62
C MET A 72 -10.68 10.01 1.71
N LYS A 73 -11.69 9.50 2.43
CA LYS A 73 -11.52 8.44 3.44
C LYS A 73 -11.21 7.08 2.80
N ASN A 74 -11.74 6.76 1.62
CA ASN A 74 -11.43 5.52 0.90
C ASN A 74 -10.05 5.54 0.21
N TRP A 75 -9.58 6.70 -0.26
CA TRP A 75 -8.21 6.84 -0.79
C TRP A 75 -7.16 6.78 0.32
N VAL A 76 -7.50 7.23 1.53
CA VAL A 76 -6.69 7.03 2.72
C VAL A 76 -6.85 5.61 3.28
N SER A 77 -8.01 4.94 3.13
CA SER A 77 -8.22 3.55 3.55
C SER A 77 -7.45 2.57 2.66
N ILE A 78 -7.51 2.72 1.33
CA ILE A 78 -6.73 1.91 0.38
C ILE A 78 -5.22 2.22 0.52
N ARG A 79 -4.85 3.48 0.85
CA ARG A 79 -3.46 3.78 1.26
C ARG A 79 -3.08 3.27 2.65
N ARG A 80 -4.01 3.14 3.59
CA ARG A 80 -3.77 2.64 4.96
C ARG A 80 -3.68 1.13 5.00
N GLU A 81 -4.42 0.45 4.14
CA GLU A 81 -4.30 -0.99 3.88
C GLU A 81 -2.93 -1.28 3.24
N HIS A 82 -2.42 -0.40 2.37
CA HIS A 82 -1.01 -0.42 1.94
C HIS A 82 -0.02 0.18 2.95
N ARG A 83 -0.44 0.91 3.99
CA ARG A 83 0.48 1.41 5.04
C ARG A 83 0.79 0.36 6.11
N SER A 84 0.07 -0.75 6.08
CA SER A 84 0.49 -2.04 6.64
C SER A 84 1.47 -2.78 5.71
N TYR A 85 2.18 -2.08 4.82
CA TYR A 85 3.53 -2.49 4.45
C TYR A 85 4.41 -2.38 5.71
N SER A 86 4.33 -3.45 6.51
CA SER A 86 5.15 -3.77 7.67
C SER A 86 6.58 -3.28 7.44
N LYS A 87 7.26 -2.84 8.50
CA LYS A 87 8.69 -2.50 8.44
C LYS A 87 9.49 -3.60 7.72
N THR A 88 9.02 -4.84 7.73
CA THR A 88 9.43 -5.94 6.85
C THR A 88 9.48 -5.57 5.37
N THR A 89 8.40 -5.11 4.74
CA THR A 89 8.39 -4.84 3.29
C THR A 89 9.29 -3.67 2.91
N GLN A 90 9.32 -2.63 3.75
CA GLN A 90 10.27 -1.52 3.55
C GLN A 90 11.71 -1.98 3.74
N GLY A 91 11.95 -2.91 4.68
CA GLY A 91 13.25 -3.53 4.92
C GLY A 91 13.69 -4.43 3.76
N LEU A 92 12.79 -5.25 3.21
CA LEU A 92 13.03 -6.09 2.04
C LEU A 92 13.30 -5.26 0.78
N SER A 93 12.55 -4.18 0.58
CA SER A 93 12.81 -3.23 -0.53
C SER A 93 14.18 -2.57 -0.37
N ALA A 94 14.53 -2.11 0.84
CA ALA A 94 15.85 -1.57 1.12
C ALA A 94 16.99 -2.59 0.93
N LEU A 95 16.73 -3.87 1.19
CA LEU A 95 17.68 -4.96 0.94
C LEU A 95 17.98 -5.10 -0.55
N ILE A 96 16.95 -5.08 -1.39
CA ILE A 96 17.10 -5.20 -2.86
C ILE A 96 17.82 -3.99 -3.44
N GLU A 97 17.57 -2.80 -2.90
CA GLU A 97 18.26 -1.56 -3.31
C GLU A 97 19.73 -1.48 -2.83
N GLY A 98 20.23 -2.48 -2.08
CA GLY A 98 21.57 -2.49 -1.52
C GLY A 98 21.77 -1.57 -0.31
N ARG A 99 20.68 -1.05 0.29
CA ARG A 99 20.71 -0.18 1.47
C ARG A 99 20.79 -1.01 2.75
N TRP A 100 21.89 -1.76 2.93
CA TRP A 100 22.05 -2.79 3.96
C TRP A 100 21.78 -2.33 5.39
N LYS A 101 22.38 -1.21 5.84
CA LYS A 101 22.18 -0.66 7.20
C LYS A 101 20.71 -0.30 7.47
N LYS A 102 20.02 0.25 6.46
CA LYS A 102 18.61 0.63 6.56
C LYS A 102 17.72 -0.61 6.55
N ALA A 103 18.02 -1.56 5.67
CA ALA A 103 17.32 -2.83 5.58
C ALA A 103 17.36 -3.58 6.92
N GLU A 104 18.55 -3.77 7.49
CA GLU A 104 18.74 -4.45 8.77
C GLU A 104 17.91 -3.81 9.89
N ARG A 105 17.97 -2.49 10.04
CA ARG A 105 17.21 -1.76 11.06
C ARG A 105 15.70 -1.96 10.90
N LEU A 106 15.19 -1.87 9.67
CA LEU A 106 13.77 -2.00 9.38
C LEU A 106 13.28 -3.44 9.57
N LEU A 107 14.08 -4.43 9.16
CA LEU A 107 13.77 -5.84 9.31
C LEU A 107 13.73 -6.24 10.79
N LEU A 108 14.72 -5.83 11.59
CA LEU A 108 14.74 -6.08 13.03
C LEU A 108 13.59 -5.38 13.75
N ALA A 109 13.28 -4.14 13.38
CA ALA A 109 12.13 -3.43 13.94
C ALA A 109 10.78 -4.06 13.53
N GLY A 110 10.77 -4.81 12.42
CA GLY A 110 9.64 -5.58 11.92
C GLY A 110 9.41 -6.91 12.64
N VAL A 111 10.45 -7.51 13.24
CA VAL A 111 10.37 -8.80 13.97
C VAL A 111 9.25 -8.78 15.01
N ASN A 112 9.16 -7.72 15.81
CA ASN A 112 8.18 -7.62 16.91
C ASN A 112 6.74 -7.38 16.42
N GLN A 113 6.55 -7.03 15.15
CA GLN A 113 5.26 -6.62 14.58
C GLN A 113 4.75 -7.59 13.52
N SER A 114 5.62 -8.45 12.97
CA SER A 114 5.31 -9.35 11.87
C SER A 114 4.77 -10.68 12.38
N PHE A 115 3.74 -11.21 11.70
CA PHE A 115 3.27 -12.58 11.87
C PHE A 115 4.32 -13.64 11.49
N GLU A 116 5.35 -13.28 10.71
CA GLU A 116 6.43 -14.18 10.30
C GLU A 116 7.81 -13.62 10.68
N PRO A 117 8.29 -13.83 11.92
CA PRO A 117 9.58 -13.31 12.36
C PRO A 117 10.78 -13.96 11.65
N LEU A 118 10.62 -15.19 11.15
CA LEU A 118 11.67 -15.97 10.49
C LEU A 118 12.25 -15.24 9.27
N ILE A 119 11.40 -14.78 8.34
CA ILE A 119 11.85 -14.09 7.13
C ILE A 119 12.60 -12.79 7.45
N ASN A 120 12.21 -12.10 8.52
CA ASN A 120 12.88 -10.88 8.97
C ASN A 120 14.30 -11.15 9.47
N TYR A 121 14.50 -12.20 10.28
CA TYR A 121 15.82 -12.57 10.77
C TYR A 121 16.75 -13.06 9.64
N LEU A 122 16.26 -13.90 8.73
CA LEU A 122 17.06 -14.38 7.60
C LEU A 122 17.45 -13.22 6.66
N SER A 123 16.53 -12.30 6.40
CA SER A 123 16.80 -11.12 5.59
C SER A 123 17.76 -10.14 6.29
N ALA A 124 17.66 -10.02 7.62
CA ALA A 124 18.60 -9.22 8.42
C ALA A 124 20.00 -9.87 8.43
N ALA A 125 20.10 -11.20 8.50
CA ALA A 125 21.35 -11.94 8.37
C ALA A 125 22.01 -11.68 7.01
N ARG A 126 21.22 -11.68 5.93
CA ARG A 126 21.70 -11.31 4.59
C ARG A 126 22.19 -9.86 4.54
N ALA A 127 21.45 -8.91 5.11
CA ALA A 127 21.87 -7.51 5.20
C ALA A 127 23.17 -7.34 6.01
N ALA A 128 23.35 -8.10 7.10
CA ALA A 128 24.55 -8.06 7.92
C ALA A 128 25.76 -8.68 7.20
N HIS A 129 25.55 -9.76 6.44
CA HIS A 129 26.58 -10.38 5.62
C HIS A 129 27.17 -9.41 4.58
N GLU A 130 26.32 -8.65 3.90
CA GLU A 130 26.74 -7.63 2.91
C GLU A 130 27.47 -6.45 3.55
N GLN A 131 27.28 -6.23 4.85
CA GLN A 131 28.03 -5.27 5.65
C GLN A 131 29.34 -5.85 6.20
N SER A 132 29.70 -7.08 5.85
CA SER A 132 30.83 -7.83 6.42
C SER A 132 30.75 -8.03 7.94
N ALA A 133 29.57 -7.89 8.53
CA ALA A 133 29.33 -8.06 9.96
C ALA A 133 28.90 -9.51 10.26
N TYR A 134 29.88 -10.42 10.22
CA TYR A 134 29.64 -11.86 10.33
C TYR A 134 29.13 -12.30 11.71
N GLU A 135 29.57 -11.65 12.79
CA GLU A 135 29.05 -11.92 14.15
C GLU A 135 27.53 -11.64 14.23
N ARG A 136 27.10 -10.45 13.78
CA ARG A 136 25.66 -10.10 13.73
C ARG A 136 24.86 -11.03 12.84
N ARG A 137 25.44 -11.46 11.71
CA ARG A 137 24.82 -12.46 10.82
C ARG A 137 24.55 -13.74 11.59
N ASP A 138 25.56 -14.27 12.28
CA ASP A 138 25.48 -15.55 12.98
C ASP A 138 24.48 -15.46 14.14
N ASP A 139 24.44 -14.33 14.86
CA ASP A 139 23.41 -14.05 15.88
C ASP A 139 21.99 -14.09 15.32
N TYR A 140 21.75 -13.52 14.13
CA TYR A 140 20.43 -13.54 13.50
C TYR A 140 20.03 -14.92 12.99
N ILE A 141 21.00 -15.71 12.50
CA ILE A 141 20.77 -17.11 12.12
C ILE A 141 20.41 -17.94 13.37
N GLN A 142 21.10 -17.73 14.49
CA GLN A 142 20.76 -18.39 15.74
C GLN A 142 19.34 -18.04 16.22
N LYS A 143 18.98 -16.75 16.21
CA LYS A 143 17.61 -16.32 16.54
C LYS A 143 16.55 -16.92 15.61
N ALA A 144 16.89 -17.13 14.34
CA ALA A 144 16.00 -17.82 13.41
C ALA A 144 15.78 -19.29 13.83
N TYR A 145 16.83 -19.99 14.27
CA TYR A 145 16.71 -21.36 14.81
C TYR A 145 15.89 -21.43 16.10
N GLU A 146 16.00 -20.42 16.97
CA GLU A 146 15.24 -20.34 18.22
C GLU A 146 13.74 -20.15 17.98
N ILE A 147 13.37 -19.31 17.02
CA ILE A 147 11.96 -18.95 16.77
C ILE A 147 11.24 -20.00 15.92
N ALA A 148 11.91 -20.57 14.93
CA ALA A 148 11.31 -21.52 14.00
C ALA A 148 12.16 -22.81 13.89
N PRO A 149 12.17 -23.65 14.93
CA PRO A 149 12.92 -24.92 14.91
C PRO A 149 12.40 -25.88 13.83
N ASP A 150 11.15 -25.75 13.40
CA ASP A 150 10.57 -26.55 12.31
C ASP A 150 11.12 -26.14 10.94
N ALA A 151 11.61 -24.89 10.80
CA ALA A 151 12.17 -24.36 9.57
C ALA A 151 13.69 -24.56 9.44
N ARG A 152 14.28 -25.51 10.19
CA ARG A 152 15.72 -25.86 10.16
C ARG A 152 16.29 -25.97 8.75
N LEU A 153 15.51 -26.53 7.84
CA LEU A 153 15.89 -26.64 6.44
C LEU A 153 16.12 -25.26 5.79
N ALA A 154 15.12 -24.37 5.84
CA ALA A 154 15.20 -23.06 5.20
C ALA A 154 16.33 -22.21 5.79
N ILE A 155 16.51 -22.30 7.11
CA ILE A 155 17.57 -21.58 7.83
C ILE A 155 18.95 -22.11 7.40
N GLY A 156 19.13 -23.44 7.40
CA GLY A 156 20.40 -24.06 7.01
C GLY A 156 20.76 -23.85 5.53
N LEU A 157 19.77 -23.81 4.64
CA LEU A 157 20.01 -23.45 3.23
C LEU A 157 20.48 -22.00 3.09
N THR A 158 19.86 -21.09 3.84
CA THR A 158 20.27 -19.68 3.85
C THR A 158 21.68 -19.54 4.42
N GLN A 159 22.01 -20.28 5.49
CA GLN A 159 23.37 -20.31 6.04
C GLN A 159 24.38 -20.79 5.00
N ALA A 160 24.11 -21.91 4.31
CA ALA A 160 24.98 -22.42 3.25
C ALA A 160 25.14 -21.41 2.10
N GLU A 161 24.07 -20.69 1.71
CA GLU A 161 24.13 -19.55 0.76
C GLU A 161 25.15 -18.50 1.19
N LEU A 162 25.06 -18.03 2.43
CA LEU A 162 25.95 -17.00 2.95
C LEU A 162 27.40 -17.50 3.10
N GLU A 163 27.62 -18.78 3.43
CA GLU A 163 28.95 -19.40 3.49
C GLU A 163 29.61 -19.49 2.09
N VAL A 164 28.84 -19.87 1.07
CA VAL A 164 29.31 -19.89 -0.33
C VAL A 164 29.69 -18.50 -0.81
N ARG A 165 28.87 -17.48 -0.50
CA ARG A 165 29.17 -16.10 -0.85
C ARG A 165 30.43 -15.57 -0.15
N GLN A 166 30.81 -16.16 0.98
CA GLN A 166 32.06 -15.91 1.68
C GLN A 166 33.24 -16.73 1.14
N ASN A 167 33.09 -17.50 0.05
CA ASN A 167 34.05 -18.48 -0.46
C ASN A 167 34.40 -19.62 0.52
N LYS A 168 33.59 -19.85 1.56
CA LYS A 168 33.78 -20.92 2.55
C LYS A 168 33.09 -22.21 2.11
N PHE A 169 33.54 -22.77 0.99
CA PHE A 169 32.91 -23.94 0.36
C PHE A 169 32.93 -25.19 1.23
N GLU A 170 33.95 -25.37 2.07
CA GLU A 170 34.05 -26.52 2.97
C GLU A 170 32.96 -26.48 4.05
N GLN A 171 32.77 -25.31 4.66
CA GLN A 171 31.71 -25.07 5.64
C GLN A 171 30.33 -25.28 5.01
N ALA A 172 30.08 -24.68 3.85
CA ALA A 172 28.82 -24.86 3.12
C ALA A 172 28.53 -26.34 2.79
N THR A 173 29.57 -27.10 2.45
CA THR A 173 29.42 -28.53 2.16
C THR A 173 29.11 -29.33 3.43
N ALA A 174 29.73 -29.00 4.56
CA ALA A 174 29.43 -29.61 5.86
C ALA A 174 27.98 -29.31 6.28
N THR A 175 27.55 -28.06 6.23
CA THR A 175 26.19 -27.60 6.52
C THR A 175 25.15 -28.35 5.67
N LEU A 176 25.36 -28.44 4.36
CA LEU A 176 24.45 -29.16 3.46
C LEU A 176 24.44 -30.68 3.68
N ASN A 177 25.58 -31.28 4.04
CA ASN A 177 25.64 -32.71 4.34
C ASN A 177 24.86 -33.05 5.61
N HIS A 178 24.91 -32.18 6.63
CA HIS A 178 24.11 -32.30 7.84
C HIS A 178 22.61 -32.23 7.53
N LEU A 179 22.17 -31.18 6.82
CA LEU A 179 20.76 -31.00 6.44
C LEU A 179 20.20 -32.16 5.60
N ARG A 180 21.06 -32.82 4.81
CA ARG A 180 20.67 -33.98 4.00
C ARG A 180 20.35 -35.22 4.85
N GLN A 181 21.01 -35.37 6.01
CA GLN A 181 20.70 -36.46 6.94
C GLN A 181 19.32 -36.24 7.58
N ASP A 182 18.99 -34.98 7.87
CA ASP A 182 17.74 -34.60 8.54
C ASP A 182 16.51 -34.60 7.62
N SER A 183 16.68 -34.48 6.30
CA SER A 183 15.56 -34.32 5.37
C SER A 183 15.83 -34.91 3.96
N PRO A 184 15.23 -36.07 3.63
CA PRO A 184 15.52 -36.78 2.37
C PRO A 184 15.02 -36.09 1.09
N GLY A 185 14.15 -35.07 1.20
CA GLY A 185 13.63 -34.28 0.05
C GLY A 185 14.66 -33.34 -0.61
N ILE A 186 15.73 -32.96 0.11
CA ILE A 186 16.77 -32.00 -0.35
C ILE A 186 17.78 -32.66 -1.29
N ARG A 187 17.67 -33.97 -1.50
CA ARG A 187 18.66 -34.77 -2.23
C ARG A 187 18.91 -34.25 -3.66
N VAL A 188 17.88 -33.68 -4.29
CA VAL A 188 18.00 -33.06 -5.64
C VAL A 188 18.62 -31.67 -5.55
N PHE A 189 18.20 -30.84 -4.60
CA PHE A 189 18.72 -29.50 -4.42
C PHE A 189 20.22 -29.51 -4.11
N SER A 190 20.66 -30.28 -3.12
CA SER A 190 22.08 -30.39 -2.72
C SER A 190 23.00 -30.87 -3.85
N LYS A 191 22.52 -31.76 -4.73
CA LYS A 191 23.27 -32.20 -5.93
C LYS A 191 23.43 -31.08 -6.94
N CYS A 192 22.34 -30.36 -7.25
CA CYS A 192 22.36 -29.24 -8.18
C CYS A 192 23.26 -28.11 -7.66
N TRP A 193 23.17 -27.85 -6.36
CA TRP A 193 23.94 -26.83 -5.67
C TRP A 193 25.44 -27.15 -5.59
N ARG A 194 25.81 -28.42 -5.37
CA ARG A 194 27.21 -28.85 -5.46
C ARG A 194 27.79 -28.66 -6.86
N LYS A 195 26.99 -28.95 -7.89
CA LYS A 195 27.39 -28.71 -9.29
C LYS A 195 27.58 -27.21 -9.56
N TYR A 196 26.67 -26.36 -9.07
CA TYR A 196 26.80 -24.90 -9.13
C TYR A 196 28.07 -24.40 -8.42
N MET A 197 28.35 -24.87 -7.20
CA MET A 197 29.57 -24.52 -6.45
C MET A 197 30.85 -24.93 -7.18
N SER A 198 30.88 -26.12 -7.81
CA SER A 198 32.03 -26.57 -8.60
C SER A 198 32.24 -25.70 -9.87
N GLY A 199 31.16 -25.19 -10.46
CA GLY A 199 31.18 -24.24 -11.57
C GLY A 199 31.67 -22.85 -11.18
N LEU A 200 31.36 -22.40 -9.95
CA LEU A 200 31.88 -21.16 -9.39
C LEU A 200 33.39 -21.27 -9.06
N ARG A 201 33.81 -22.37 -8.44
CA ARG A 201 35.23 -22.65 -8.11
C ARG A 201 36.14 -22.73 -9.35
N THR A 202 35.60 -23.12 -10.51
CA THR A 202 36.35 -23.27 -11.78
C THR A 202 36.29 -22.04 -12.69
N GLY A 203 35.65 -20.93 -12.28
CA GLY A 203 35.60 -19.68 -13.04
C GLY A 203 34.80 -19.71 -14.35
N LYS A 204 34.27 -20.87 -14.77
CA LYS A 204 33.55 -21.03 -16.05
C LYS A 204 32.27 -20.20 -16.14
N ILE A 205 31.61 -19.92 -15.02
CA ILE A 205 30.37 -19.12 -15.00
C ILE A 205 30.63 -17.66 -15.40
N CYS A 206 31.79 -17.09 -15.03
CA CYS A 206 32.16 -15.72 -15.40
C CYS A 206 32.41 -15.60 -16.91
N SER A 207 32.97 -16.64 -17.54
CA SER A 207 33.21 -16.68 -19.00
C SER A 207 31.92 -16.74 -19.82
N LEU A 208 30.87 -17.38 -19.29
CA LEU A 208 29.54 -17.45 -19.90
C LEU A 208 28.82 -16.09 -19.82
N CYS A 209 28.89 -15.40 -18.68
CA CYS A 209 28.27 -14.09 -18.51
C CYS A 209 28.96 -13.01 -19.35
N CYS A 210 30.29 -13.06 -19.47
CA CYS A 210 31.07 -12.13 -20.29
C CYS A 210 30.73 -12.27 -21.80
N ARG A 211 30.65 -13.51 -22.33
CA ARG A 211 30.24 -13.75 -23.73
C ARG A 211 28.80 -13.34 -24.02
N GLN A 212 27.89 -13.47 -23.05
CA GLN A 212 26.50 -13.05 -23.22
C GLN A 212 26.38 -11.51 -23.27
N CYS A 213 27.23 -10.80 -22.53
CA CYS A 213 27.29 -9.33 -22.53
C CYS A 213 27.90 -8.77 -23.82
N GLU A 214 28.87 -9.47 -24.41
CA GLU A 214 29.50 -9.09 -25.68
C GLU A 214 28.53 -9.24 -26.87
N LYS A 215 27.64 -10.24 -26.85
CA LYS A 215 26.60 -10.43 -27.86
C LYS A 215 25.47 -9.39 -27.85
N GLN A 216 25.31 -8.61 -26.78
CA GLN A 216 24.31 -7.53 -26.72
C GLN A 216 24.85 -6.16 -27.15
N LYS A 217 26.13 -6.08 -27.51
CA LYS A 217 26.78 -4.82 -27.95
C LYS A 217 27.02 -4.72 -29.46
N SER A 218 26.60 -5.72 -30.23
CA SER A 218 26.59 -5.74 -31.71
C SER A 218 25.17 -5.85 -32.22
#